data_AF-A0A3D1SSW6-F1
#
_entry.id   AF-A0A3D1SSW6-F1
#
_cell.length_a   1.000
_cell.length_b   1.000
_cell.length_c   1.000
_cell.angle_alpha   90.00
_cell.angle_beta   90.00
_cell.angle_gamma   90.00
#
_symmetry.space_group_name_H-M   'P 1'
#
loop_
_entity.id
_entity.type
_entity.pdbx_description
1 polymer ?
#
loop_
_entity_poly.entity_id
_entity_poly.type
_entity_poly.pdbx_seq_one_letter_code
_entity_poly.pdbx_strand_id
1 'polypeptide(L)'
;MTLQHTDEKMQQSALPPSKRFSLRNVLTTSLYALGAGLAASLMTVVLMGVLRLAAGIPTPVELFGDFVLKHISVDTFLRLLITFGPNAKSTPLAFTLLAMIGLGTLLGLLYAVLARVQWPVAGYRPSRRELLVASLLALAMTVAGILLFWDEIRQNFLGLPIGWATILTALALLADFSLYGLTLCLCFRALLPQQLRPGASLVAQGRRQLLSRAGVAALTVGATGGTLGLIRGYLDRFTTYDGSVTNAHNGFTAPITPNSEHYVVTQNPVDPNVIANVWRLEVTGMVGSAGSY
;
A
#
# COMPACT_ATOMS: atom_id res chain seq x y z
N MET A 1 36.52 39.26 63.64
CA MET A 1 35.54 40.11 62.94
C MET A 1 35.90 40.11 61.46
N THR A 2 35.55 39.04 60.77
CA THR A 2 34.29 38.83 59.99
C THR A 2 34.39 39.40 58.59
N LEU A 3 34.90 38.52 57.72
CA LEU A 3 34.86 38.46 56.28
C LEU A 3 33.43 38.71 55.75
N GLN A 4 33.23 39.83 55.07
CA GLN A 4 32.04 40.12 54.26
C GLN A 4 32.49 40.43 52.83
N HIS A 5 32.77 39.41 51.99
CA HIS A 5 32.87 39.69 50.54
C HIS A 5 32.77 38.51 49.58
N THR A 6 31.98 37.47 49.87
CA THR A 6 32.03 36.31 48.97
C THR A 6 30.77 35.44 48.82
N ASP A 7 29.55 35.97 48.98
CA ASP A 7 28.35 35.11 48.82
C ASP A 7 27.28 35.57 47.82
N GLU A 8 27.41 36.70 47.12
CA GLU A 8 26.37 37.12 46.16
C GLU A 8 26.57 36.66 44.70
N LYS A 9 27.59 35.84 44.41
CA LYS A 9 27.83 35.32 43.04
C LYS A 9 27.47 33.84 42.82
N MET A 10 26.85 33.16 43.78
CA MET A 10 26.37 31.77 43.63
C MET A 10 24.85 31.64 43.40
N GLN A 11 24.25 32.57 42.68
CA GLN A 11 22.86 32.43 42.24
C GLN A 11 22.64 32.91 40.80
N GLN A 12 23.58 32.61 39.91
CA GLN A 12 23.26 32.51 38.49
C GLN A 12 22.48 31.22 38.25
N SER A 13 21.17 31.38 38.34
CA SER A 13 20.12 30.57 37.71
C SER A 13 20.65 29.68 36.58
N ALA A 14 20.82 28.39 36.89
CA ALA A 14 20.94 27.34 35.89
C ALA A 14 19.59 27.21 35.16
N LEU A 15 19.36 28.09 34.19
CA LEU A 15 18.33 27.88 33.19
C LEU A 15 18.65 26.55 32.49
N PRO A 16 17.67 25.64 32.31
CA PRO A 16 17.90 24.39 31.61
C PRO A 16 18.47 24.71 30.22
N PRO A 17 19.48 23.98 29.74
CA PRO A 17 20.06 24.24 28.43
C PRO A 17 18.93 24.21 27.40
N SER A 18 18.66 25.37 26.79
CA SER A 18 17.72 25.48 25.69
C SER A 18 18.05 24.39 24.68
N LYS A 19 17.07 23.51 24.38
CA LYS A 19 17.19 22.43 23.40
C LYS A 19 17.43 23.07 22.03
N ARG A 20 18.67 23.44 21.72
CA ARG A 20 19.07 23.87 20.38
C ARG A 20 18.87 22.67 19.46
N PHE A 21 17.83 22.74 18.64
CA PHE A 21 17.62 21.84 17.52
C PHE A 21 18.82 21.99 16.58
N SER A 22 19.76 21.06 16.64
CA SER A 22 20.83 21.00 15.64
C SER A 22 20.21 20.56 14.32
N LEU A 23 20.34 21.37 13.27
CA LEU A 23 19.87 21.06 11.91
C LEU A 23 20.33 19.67 11.45
N ARG A 24 21.54 19.27 11.85
CA ARG A 24 22.10 17.93 11.59
C ARG A 24 21.26 16.79 12.18
N ASN A 25 20.67 17.00 13.36
CA ASN A 25 19.84 15.99 14.02
C ASN A 25 18.48 15.85 13.33
N VAL A 26 17.93 16.97 12.84
CA VAL A 26 16.67 16.97 12.07
C VAL A 26 16.87 16.25 10.73
N LEU A 27 17.95 16.56 10.02
CA LEU A 27 18.27 15.92 8.74
C LEU A 27 18.51 14.41 8.89
N THR A 28 19.28 13.99 9.88
CA THR A 28 19.55 12.56 10.10
C THR A 28 18.30 11.78 10.53
N THR A 29 17.48 12.36 11.41
CA THR A 29 16.20 11.75 11.81
C THR A 29 15.24 11.63 10.63
N SER A 30 15.19 12.66 9.77
CA SER A 30 14.37 12.64 8.54
C SER A 30 14.84 11.56 7.58
N LEU A 31 16.15 11.41 7.38
CA LEU A 31 16.70 10.35 6.52
C LEU A 31 16.37 8.95 7.05
N TYR A 32 16.46 8.73 8.37
CA TYR A 32 16.06 7.45 8.97
C TYR A 32 14.55 7.20 8.89
N ALA A 33 13.74 8.24 9.03
CA ALA A 33 12.30 8.17 8.87
C ALA A 33 11.91 7.78 7.43
N LEU A 34 12.54 8.40 6.43
CA LEU A 34 12.36 8.03 5.02
C LEU A 34 12.82 6.60 4.76
N GLY A 35 14.00 6.20 5.25
CA GLY A 35 14.50 4.83 5.09
C GLY A 35 13.57 3.78 5.69
N ALA A 36 13.00 4.05 6.88
CA ALA A 36 12.00 3.18 7.50
C ALA A 36 10.67 3.18 6.75
N GLY A 37 10.23 4.34 6.23
CA GLY A 37 9.03 4.46 5.39
C GLY A 37 9.15 3.68 4.09
N LEU A 38 10.32 3.70 3.44
CA LEU A 38 10.59 2.92 2.24
C LEU A 38 10.54 1.42 2.55
N ALA A 39 11.22 0.97 3.61
CA ALA A 39 11.21 -0.43 4.04
C ALA A 39 9.79 -0.93 4.33
N ALA A 40 9.00 -0.13 5.06
CA ALA A 40 7.61 -0.42 5.36
C ALA A 40 6.75 -0.50 4.08
N SER A 41 6.89 0.46 3.17
CA SER A 41 6.15 0.49 1.91
C SER A 41 6.43 -0.75 1.07
N LEU A 42 7.70 -1.12 0.89
CA LEU A 42 8.08 -2.31 0.13
C LEU A 42 7.58 -3.60 0.78
N MET A 43 7.62 -3.69 2.11
CA MET A 43 7.11 -4.86 2.82
C MET A 43 5.60 -5.01 2.65
N THR A 44 4.86 -3.89 2.69
CA THR A 44 3.43 -3.87 2.40
C THR A 44 3.13 -4.24 0.95
N VAL A 45 3.94 -3.79 -0.02
CA VAL A 45 3.82 -4.22 -1.43
C VAL A 45 3.93 -5.73 -1.57
N VAL A 46 4.87 -6.35 -0.85
CA VAL A 46 5.00 -7.80 -0.83
C VAL A 46 3.73 -8.46 -0.26
N LEU A 47 3.22 -7.98 0.88
CA LEU A 47 2.01 -8.55 1.48
C LEU A 47 0.80 -8.42 0.56
N MET A 48 0.48 -7.22 0.08
CA MET A 48 -0.67 -7.02 -0.80
C MET A 48 -0.53 -7.82 -2.10
N GLY A 49 0.68 -7.95 -2.66
CA GLY A 49 0.93 -8.78 -3.82
C GLY A 49 0.69 -10.27 -3.54
N VAL A 50 1.09 -10.78 -2.38
CA VAL A 50 0.78 -12.15 -1.95
C VAL A 50 -0.73 -12.35 -1.77
N LEU A 51 -1.41 -11.43 -1.08
CA LEU A 51 -2.87 -11.49 -0.89
C LEU A 51 -3.63 -11.44 -2.23
N ARG A 52 -3.14 -10.62 -3.17
CA ARG A 52 -3.70 -10.49 -4.51
C ARG A 52 -3.56 -11.77 -5.33
N LEU A 53 -2.40 -12.44 -5.26
CA LEU A 53 -2.13 -13.66 -6.02
C LEU A 53 -2.73 -14.92 -5.37
N ALA A 54 -2.76 -14.99 -4.04
CA ALA A 54 -3.20 -16.17 -3.30
C ALA A 54 -4.72 -16.17 -2.98
N ALA A 55 -5.29 -14.99 -2.71
CA ALA A 55 -6.69 -14.86 -2.27
C ALA A 55 -7.55 -14.00 -3.22
N GLY A 56 -6.98 -13.50 -4.32
CA GLY A 56 -7.70 -12.66 -5.29
C GLY A 56 -8.19 -11.34 -4.71
N ILE A 57 -7.60 -10.87 -3.61
CA ILE A 57 -8.03 -9.64 -2.96
C ILE A 57 -7.46 -8.44 -3.74
N PRO A 58 -8.28 -7.45 -4.13
CA PRO A 58 -7.78 -6.27 -4.84
C PRO A 58 -6.78 -5.50 -3.98
N THR A 59 -5.66 -5.14 -4.58
CA THR A 59 -4.64 -4.32 -3.90
C THR A 59 -5.16 -2.89 -3.72
N PRO A 60 -4.68 -2.13 -2.71
CA PRO A 60 -4.94 -0.70 -2.60
C PRO A 60 -4.70 0.10 -3.89
N VAL A 61 -3.70 -0.31 -4.69
CA VAL A 61 -3.37 0.29 -5.99
C VAL A 61 -4.49 0.07 -7.01
N GLU A 62 -5.03 -1.14 -7.08
CA GLU A 62 -6.16 -1.48 -7.96
C GLU A 62 -7.44 -0.78 -7.50
N LEU A 63 -7.73 -0.79 -6.20
CA LEU A 63 -8.89 -0.07 -5.62
C LEU A 63 -8.86 1.42 -5.96
N PHE A 64 -7.69 2.05 -5.85
CA PHE A 64 -7.51 3.44 -6.25
C PHE A 64 -7.74 3.64 -7.75
N GLY A 65 -7.23 2.74 -8.60
CA GLY A 65 -7.45 2.77 -10.03
C GLY A 65 -8.94 2.72 -10.40
N ASP A 66 -9.66 1.74 -9.84
CA ASP A 66 -11.10 1.57 -10.06
C ASP A 66 -11.90 2.79 -9.59
N PHE A 67 -11.55 3.31 -8.41
CA PHE A 67 -12.17 4.53 -7.88
C PHE A 67 -11.94 5.72 -8.81
N VAL A 68 -10.69 5.98 -9.23
CA VAL A 68 -10.36 7.12 -10.10
C VAL A 68 -11.05 6.99 -11.46
N LEU A 69 -11.06 5.80 -12.06
CA LEU A 69 -11.67 5.57 -13.36
C LEU A 69 -13.17 5.90 -13.38
N LYS A 70 -13.89 5.70 -12.28
CA LYS A 70 -15.31 6.06 -12.14
C LYS A 70 -15.54 7.58 -12.02
N HIS A 71 -14.53 8.34 -11.62
CA HIS A 71 -14.65 9.76 -11.31
C HIS A 71 -13.99 10.69 -12.34
N ILE A 72 -13.28 10.15 -13.33
CA ILE A 72 -12.71 10.94 -14.43
C ILE A 72 -13.72 11.11 -15.58
N SER A 73 -13.58 12.21 -16.33
CA SER A 73 -14.37 12.41 -17.54
C SER A 73 -13.98 11.45 -18.66
N VAL A 74 -14.90 11.18 -19.59
CA VAL A 74 -14.64 10.38 -20.79
C VAL A 74 -13.48 10.96 -21.60
N ASP A 75 -13.40 12.28 -21.74
CA ASP A 75 -12.30 12.95 -22.45
C ASP A 75 -10.94 12.71 -21.77
N THR A 76 -10.91 12.77 -20.43
CA THR A 76 -9.71 12.46 -19.66
C THR A 76 -9.31 10.99 -19.84
N PHE A 77 -10.28 10.08 -19.78
CA PHE A 77 -10.05 8.66 -20.00
C PHE A 77 -9.47 8.38 -21.39
N LEU A 78 -10.07 8.93 -22.46
CA LEU A 78 -9.57 8.76 -23.83
C LEU A 78 -8.16 9.34 -24.00
N ARG A 79 -7.86 10.49 -23.40
CA ARG A 79 -6.51 11.07 -23.41
C ARG A 79 -5.50 10.16 -22.72
N LEU A 80 -5.84 9.61 -21.56
CA LEU A 80 -4.95 8.67 -20.85
C LEU A 80 -4.74 7.40 -21.68
N LEU A 81 -5.80 6.88 -22.31
CA LEU A 81 -5.72 5.70 -23.16
C LEU A 81 -4.82 5.91 -24.38
N ILE A 82 -4.91 7.07 -25.04
CA ILE A 82 -4.02 7.44 -26.15
C ILE A 82 -2.59 7.65 -25.64
N THR A 83 -2.41 8.36 -24.53
CA THR A 83 -1.09 8.67 -23.94
C THR A 83 -0.34 7.40 -23.56
N PHE A 84 -1.05 6.42 -23.00
CA PHE A 84 -0.47 5.15 -22.58
C PHE A 84 -0.65 4.03 -23.62
N GLY A 85 -1.13 4.32 -24.83
CA GLY A 85 -1.58 3.35 -25.86
C GLY A 85 -0.97 1.94 -25.80
N PRO A 86 0.34 1.76 -26.04
CA PRO A 86 0.96 0.43 -26.06
C PRO A 86 0.98 -0.28 -24.70
N ASN A 87 0.81 0.45 -23.59
CA ASN A 87 0.91 -0.01 -22.21
C ASN A 87 -0.22 0.56 -21.31
N ALA A 88 -1.44 0.69 -21.85
CA ALA A 88 -2.55 1.36 -21.18
C ALA A 88 -2.96 0.75 -19.83
N LYS A 89 -2.55 -0.49 -19.55
CA LYS A 89 -2.78 -1.19 -18.28
C LYS A 89 -1.56 -1.14 -17.35
N SER A 90 -0.37 -1.45 -17.86
CA SER A 90 0.83 -1.64 -17.05
C SER A 90 1.48 -0.32 -16.61
N THR A 91 1.49 0.70 -17.46
CA THR A 91 2.13 1.98 -17.12
C THR A 91 1.40 2.76 -16.03
N PRO A 92 0.06 2.96 -16.09
CA PRO A 92 -0.65 3.62 -15.01
C PRO A 92 -0.55 2.86 -13.69
N LEU A 93 -0.65 1.53 -13.72
CA LEU A 93 -0.48 0.69 -12.54
C LEU A 93 0.89 0.87 -11.90
N ALA A 94 1.96 0.87 -12.71
CA ALA A 94 3.32 1.10 -12.25
C ALA A 94 3.50 2.49 -11.62
N PHE A 95 2.94 3.54 -12.22
CA PHE A 95 3.01 4.89 -11.66
C PHE A 95 2.21 5.02 -10.36
N THR A 96 1.02 4.42 -10.26
CA THR A 96 0.25 4.42 -9.01
C THR A 96 0.99 3.67 -7.91
N LEU A 97 1.58 2.51 -8.21
CA LEU A 97 2.39 1.76 -7.25
C LEU A 97 3.61 2.56 -6.79
N LEU A 98 4.35 3.19 -7.71
CA LEU A 98 5.48 4.06 -7.39
C LEU A 98 5.06 5.27 -6.54
N ALA A 99 3.91 5.89 -6.87
CA ALA A 99 3.36 7.01 -6.11
C ALA A 99 2.98 6.57 -4.68
N MET A 100 2.36 5.39 -4.53
CA MET A 100 2.03 4.84 -3.21
C MET A 100 3.29 4.51 -2.38
N ILE A 101 4.33 3.94 -2.99
CA ILE A 101 5.63 3.72 -2.31
C ILE A 101 6.25 5.07 -1.91
N GLY A 102 6.19 6.08 -2.77
CA GLY A 102 6.65 7.43 -2.49
C GLY A 102 5.91 8.09 -1.32
N LEU A 103 4.57 8.05 -1.34
CA LEU A 103 3.72 8.55 -0.28
C LEU A 103 3.94 7.80 1.04
N GLY A 104 4.04 6.46 1.00
CA GLY A 104 4.38 5.63 2.15
C GLY A 104 5.78 5.94 2.71
N THR A 105 6.73 6.30 1.85
CA THR A 105 8.05 6.76 2.29
C THR A 105 7.96 8.10 3.03
N LEU A 106 7.17 9.05 2.50
CA LEU A 106 6.94 10.36 3.11
C LEU A 106 6.15 10.29 4.41
N LEU A 107 5.21 9.37 4.54
CA LEU A 107 4.48 9.10 5.78
C LEU A 107 5.42 8.71 6.95
N GLY A 108 6.61 8.20 6.65
CA GLY A 108 7.65 7.99 7.67
C GLY A 108 8.04 9.28 8.40
N LEU A 109 8.08 10.42 7.69
CA LEU A 109 8.33 11.73 8.30
C LEU A 109 7.21 12.12 9.26
N LEU A 110 5.95 11.94 8.84
CA LEU A 110 4.78 12.20 9.67
C LEU A 110 4.81 11.35 10.94
N TYR A 111 5.10 10.05 10.79
CA TYR A 111 5.28 9.15 11.93
C TYR A 111 6.36 9.65 12.90
N ALA A 112 7.53 10.05 12.40
CA ALA A 112 8.61 10.56 13.24
C ALA A 112 8.20 11.80 14.05
N VAL A 113 7.43 12.70 13.42
CA VAL A 113 6.87 13.90 14.08
C VAL A 113 5.84 13.53 15.17
N LEU A 114 4.93 12.60 14.88
CA LEU A 114 3.86 12.21 15.80
C LEU A 114 4.38 11.36 16.99
N ALA A 115 5.31 10.44 16.70
CA ALA A 115 5.92 9.57 17.70
C ALA A 115 6.80 10.36 18.70
N ARG A 116 7.33 11.52 18.30
CA ARG A 116 8.18 12.40 19.13
C ARG A 116 9.27 11.63 19.88
N VAL A 117 9.95 10.73 19.18
CA VAL A 117 10.98 9.86 19.77
C VAL A 117 12.12 10.74 20.31
N GLN A 118 12.49 10.53 21.58
CA GLN A 118 13.60 11.24 22.20
C GLN A 118 14.94 10.68 21.72
N TRP A 119 15.87 11.58 21.46
CA TRP A 119 17.20 11.26 20.93
C TRP A 119 18.27 11.54 21.99
N PRO A 120 19.24 10.63 22.23
CA PRO A 120 19.33 9.27 21.73
C PRO A 120 18.30 8.35 22.39
N VAL A 121 18.08 7.16 21.84
CA VAL A 121 17.00 6.26 22.26
C VAL A 121 17.46 5.28 23.35
N ALA A 122 16.65 5.03 24.39
CA ALA A 122 17.04 4.17 25.52
C ALA A 122 17.19 2.66 25.16
N GLY A 123 16.64 2.22 24.02
CA GLY A 123 16.76 0.84 23.56
C GLY A 123 15.96 0.54 22.28
N TYR A 124 16.13 -0.69 21.78
CA TYR A 124 15.51 -1.18 20.54
C TYR A 124 14.01 -1.49 20.66
N ARG A 125 13.47 -1.60 21.87
CA ARG A 125 12.02 -1.82 22.07
C ARG A 125 11.27 -0.50 21.84
N PRO A 126 10.24 -0.48 20.98
CA PRO A 126 9.37 0.68 20.83
C PRO A 126 8.69 1.06 22.15
N SER A 127 8.46 2.35 22.36
CA SER A 127 7.62 2.79 23.48
C SER A 127 6.13 2.53 23.19
N ARG A 128 5.30 2.55 24.24
CA ARG A 128 3.83 2.46 24.08
C ARG A 128 3.29 3.54 23.15
N ARG A 129 3.86 4.76 23.20
CA ARG A 129 3.47 5.88 22.33
C ARG A 129 3.77 5.57 20.86
N GLU A 130 4.95 5.05 20.56
CA GLU A 130 5.33 4.69 19.18
C GLU A 130 4.39 3.64 18.60
N LEU A 131 4.10 2.60 19.37
CA LEU A 131 3.13 1.58 18.96
C LEU A 131 1.73 2.15 18.79
N LEU A 132 1.27 2.99 19.72
CA LEU A 132 -0.04 3.65 19.61
C LEU A 132 -0.13 4.53 18.36
N VAL A 133 0.90 5.31 18.05
CA VAL A 133 0.92 6.14 16.83
C VAL A 133 0.91 5.27 15.57
N ALA A 134 1.70 4.18 15.56
CA ALA A 134 1.70 3.23 14.44
C ALA A 134 0.33 2.55 14.25
N SER A 135 -0.30 2.09 15.34
CA SER A 135 -1.62 1.49 15.33
C SER A 135 -2.72 2.48 14.93
N LEU A 136 -2.64 3.73 15.39
CA LEU A 136 -3.58 4.78 15.00
C LEU A 136 -3.46 5.15 13.53
N LEU A 137 -2.23 5.24 12.99
CA LEU A 137 -2.02 5.45 11.56
C LEU A 137 -2.57 4.27 10.75
N ALA A 138 -2.28 3.03 11.16
CA ALA A 138 -2.79 1.84 10.50
C ALA A 138 -4.33 1.81 10.48
N LEU A 139 -4.96 2.07 11.62
CA LEU A 139 -6.41 2.13 11.75
C LEU A 139 -7.01 3.28 10.91
N ALA A 140 -6.41 4.46 10.96
CA ALA A 140 -6.89 5.62 10.20
C ALA A 140 -6.81 5.36 8.69
N MET A 141 -5.72 4.79 8.20
CA MET A 141 -5.57 4.39 6.79
C MET A 141 -6.57 3.30 6.40
N THR A 142 -6.82 2.33 7.29
CA THR A 142 -7.82 1.27 7.06
C THR A 142 -9.22 1.85 6.93
N VAL A 143 -9.63 2.69 7.89
CA VAL A 143 -10.95 3.34 7.87
C VAL A 143 -11.07 4.24 6.65
N ALA A 144 -10.05 5.05 6.35
CA ALA A 144 -10.04 5.90 5.15
C ALA A 144 -10.17 5.07 3.86
N GLY A 145 -9.45 3.95 3.76
CA GLY A 145 -9.54 3.04 2.61
C GLY A 145 -10.94 2.42 2.47
N ILE A 146 -11.54 1.93 3.56
CA ILE A 146 -12.89 1.36 3.54
C ILE A 146 -13.93 2.40 3.14
N LEU A 147 -13.83 3.63 3.67
CA LEU A 147 -14.76 4.70 3.35
C LEU A 147 -14.61 5.21 1.92
N LEU A 148 -13.37 5.36 1.44
CA LEU A 148 -13.09 5.85 0.10
C LEU A 148 -13.45 4.81 -0.97
N PHE A 149 -13.22 3.53 -0.69
CA PHE A 149 -13.35 2.43 -1.64
C PHE A 149 -14.54 1.51 -1.36
N TRP A 150 -15.62 2.03 -0.74
CA TRP A 150 -16.73 1.22 -0.23
C TRP A 150 -17.40 0.33 -1.29
N ASP A 151 -17.46 0.81 -2.52
CA ASP A 151 -18.03 0.04 -3.63
C ASP A 151 -16.99 -0.90 -4.26
N GLU A 152 -15.72 -0.51 -4.24
CA GLU A 152 -14.61 -1.28 -4.81
C GLU A 152 -14.18 -2.47 -3.93
N ILE A 153 -14.30 -2.37 -2.60
CA ILE A 153 -13.92 -3.47 -1.69
C ILE A 153 -14.78 -4.73 -1.86
N ARG A 154 -15.91 -4.63 -2.56
CA ARG A 154 -16.86 -5.71 -2.86
C ARG A 154 -16.37 -6.68 -3.93
N GLN A 155 -15.22 -6.39 -4.56
CA GLN A 155 -14.65 -7.16 -5.64
C GLN A 155 -13.72 -8.27 -5.14
N ASN A 156 -13.64 -9.37 -5.89
CA ASN A 156 -12.65 -10.42 -5.67
C ASN A 156 -12.32 -11.14 -6.99
N PHE A 157 -11.03 -11.30 -7.28
CA PHE A 157 -10.52 -11.89 -8.53
C PHE A 157 -10.63 -13.42 -8.60
N LEU A 158 -11.03 -14.09 -7.51
CA LEU A 158 -11.33 -15.53 -7.49
C LEU A 158 -12.85 -15.82 -7.48
N GLY A 159 -13.70 -14.79 -7.65
CA GLY A 159 -15.14 -14.97 -7.77
C GLY A 159 -15.87 -15.20 -6.44
N LEU A 160 -15.33 -14.72 -5.32
CA LEU A 160 -16.02 -14.81 -4.02
C LEU A 160 -17.33 -14.01 -4.00
N PRO A 161 -18.35 -14.47 -3.25
CA PRO A 161 -19.58 -13.70 -3.05
C PRO A 161 -19.30 -12.33 -2.43
N ILE A 162 -20.10 -11.32 -2.81
CA ILE A 162 -19.92 -9.91 -2.42
C ILE A 162 -19.71 -9.72 -0.91
N GLY A 163 -20.48 -10.41 -0.07
CA GLY A 163 -20.35 -10.31 1.38
C GLY A 163 -18.97 -10.77 1.89
N TRP A 164 -18.49 -11.92 1.39
CA TRP A 164 -17.17 -12.45 1.74
C TRP A 164 -16.04 -11.61 1.17
N ALA A 165 -16.18 -11.15 -0.08
CA ALA A 165 -15.21 -10.25 -0.72
C ALA A 165 -15.03 -8.97 0.10
N THR A 166 -16.13 -8.35 0.53
CA THR A 166 -16.11 -7.12 1.34
C THR A 166 -15.34 -7.31 2.65
N ILE A 167 -15.63 -8.39 3.38
CA ILE A 167 -14.99 -8.67 4.67
C ILE A 167 -13.49 -8.96 4.48
N LEU A 168 -13.14 -9.80 3.51
CA LEU A 168 -11.74 -10.18 3.27
C LEU A 168 -10.92 -8.99 2.78
N THR A 169 -11.45 -8.14 1.90
CA THR A 169 -10.77 -6.93 1.46
C THR A 169 -10.57 -5.94 2.61
N ALA A 170 -11.57 -5.76 3.49
CA ALA A 170 -11.42 -4.92 4.68
C ALA A 170 -10.35 -5.46 5.65
N LEU A 171 -10.31 -6.78 5.86
CA LEU A 171 -9.27 -7.43 6.68
C LEU A 171 -7.89 -7.35 6.04
N ALA A 172 -7.80 -7.43 4.71
CA ALA A 172 -6.55 -7.25 3.98
C ALA A 172 -6.02 -5.83 4.10
N LEU A 173 -6.87 -4.80 3.95
CA LEU A 173 -6.50 -3.41 4.21
C LEU A 173 -5.96 -3.24 5.64
N LEU A 174 -6.64 -3.82 6.63
CA LEU A 174 -6.17 -3.80 8.01
C LEU A 174 -4.80 -4.48 8.16
N ALA A 175 -4.60 -5.64 7.54
CA ALA A 175 -3.34 -6.37 7.57
C ALA A 175 -2.20 -5.59 6.90
N ASP A 176 -2.44 -5.02 5.72
CA ASP A 176 -1.49 -4.22 4.94
C ASP A 176 -1.03 -2.99 5.72
N PHE A 177 -1.98 -2.22 6.26
CA PHE A 177 -1.65 -1.01 7.02
C PHE A 177 -1.09 -1.30 8.41
N SER A 178 -1.48 -2.41 9.04
CA SER A 178 -0.86 -2.87 10.29
C SER A 178 0.59 -3.29 10.07
N LEU A 179 0.87 -4.05 9.01
CA LEU A 179 2.23 -4.44 8.64
C LEU A 179 3.07 -3.21 8.30
N TYR A 180 2.51 -2.25 7.56
CA TYR A 180 3.14 -0.96 7.28
C TYR A 180 3.53 -0.25 8.58
N GLY A 181 2.56 -0.04 9.49
CA GLY A 181 2.77 0.68 10.75
C GLY A 181 3.80 -0.01 11.66
N LEU A 182 3.73 -1.33 11.79
CA LEU A 182 4.68 -2.12 12.59
C LEU A 182 6.08 -2.08 12.00
N THR A 183 6.22 -2.29 10.69
CA THR A 183 7.53 -2.25 10.01
C THR A 183 8.14 -0.86 10.12
N LEU A 184 7.35 0.20 9.88
CA LEU A 184 7.79 1.58 10.04
C LEU A 184 8.29 1.85 11.46
N CYS A 185 7.51 1.43 12.47
CA CYS A 185 7.85 1.61 13.87
C CYS A 185 9.18 0.93 14.24
N LEU A 186 9.32 -0.35 13.89
CA LEU A 186 10.49 -1.18 14.21
C LEU A 186 11.73 -0.73 13.45
N CYS A 187 11.62 -0.48 12.14
CA CYS A 187 12.73 -0.03 11.31
C CYS A 187 13.20 1.37 11.75
N PHE A 188 12.28 2.30 12.00
CA PHE A 188 12.65 3.63 12.48
C PHE A 188 13.43 3.55 13.79
N ARG A 189 12.94 2.75 14.75
CA ARG A 189 13.60 2.52 16.02
C ARG A 189 14.99 1.89 15.85
N ALA A 190 15.13 0.92 14.96
CA ALA A 190 16.39 0.22 14.68
C ALA A 190 17.45 1.14 14.04
N LEU A 191 17.04 2.10 13.22
CA LEU A 191 17.95 3.04 12.55
C LEU A 191 18.51 4.11 13.51
N LEU A 192 17.71 4.51 14.51
CA LEU A 192 18.07 5.57 15.46
C LEU A 192 19.25 5.18 16.38
N PRO A 193 20.14 6.14 16.70
CA PRO A 193 21.22 5.96 17.68
C PRO A 193 20.72 5.63 19.08
N GLN A 194 21.35 4.62 19.68
CA GLN A 194 21.04 4.15 21.02
C GLN A 194 21.86 4.89 22.08
N GLN A 195 21.26 5.19 23.23
CA GLN A 195 21.94 5.75 24.40
C GLN A 195 22.99 4.76 24.91
N LEU A 196 24.16 5.27 25.28
CA LEU A 196 25.19 4.45 25.91
C LEU A 196 24.71 4.04 27.30
N ARG A 197 24.65 2.73 27.56
CA ARG A 197 24.31 2.24 28.90
C ARG A 197 25.53 2.39 29.82
N PRO A 198 25.35 2.87 31.07
CA PRO A 198 26.43 2.89 32.05
C PRO A 198 27.06 1.50 32.20
N GLY A 199 28.39 1.41 32.11
CA GLY A 199 29.13 0.15 32.20
C GLY A 199 29.13 -0.72 30.93
N ALA A 200 28.52 -0.28 29.82
CA ALA A 200 28.52 -1.04 28.57
C ALA A 200 29.74 -0.74 27.68
N SER A 201 30.28 -1.77 27.03
CA SER A 201 31.36 -1.63 26.03
C SER A 201 30.88 -0.87 24.79
N LEU A 202 31.60 0.20 24.44
CA LEU A 202 31.38 1.00 23.22
C LEU A 202 31.42 0.13 21.95
N VAL A 203 32.36 -0.82 21.88
CA VAL A 203 32.53 -1.72 20.74
C VAL A 203 31.33 -2.65 20.60
N ALA A 204 30.86 -3.24 21.70
CA ALA A 204 29.70 -4.12 21.68
C ALA A 204 28.43 -3.38 21.26
N GLN A 205 28.25 -2.13 21.70
CA GLN A 205 27.11 -1.30 21.30
C GLN A 205 27.18 -0.89 19.83
N GLY A 206 28.36 -0.50 19.34
CA GLY A 206 28.59 -0.20 17.92
C GLY A 206 28.27 -1.39 17.00
N ARG A 207 28.68 -2.61 17.38
CA ARG A 207 28.34 -3.85 16.65
C ARG A 207 26.83 -4.09 16.60
N ARG A 208 26.11 -3.92 17.72
CA ARG A 208 24.65 -4.08 17.76
C ARG A 208 23.92 -3.05 16.90
N GLN A 209 24.37 -1.79 16.94
CA GLN A 209 23.86 -0.72 16.08
C GLN A 209 24.07 -1.05 14.60
N LEU A 210 25.26 -1.54 14.24
CA LEU A 210 25.57 -1.95 12.87
C LEU A 210 24.67 -3.11 12.41
N LEU A 211 24.52 -4.15 13.24
CA LEU A 211 23.65 -5.30 12.95
C LEU A 211 22.18 -4.86 12.76
N SER A 212 21.67 -3.96 13.60
CA SER A 212 20.30 -3.45 13.46
C SER A 212 20.08 -2.69 12.14
N ARG A 213 21.05 -1.88 11.72
CA ARG A 213 21.01 -1.15 10.45
C ARG A 213 21.16 -2.08 9.25
N ALA A 214 22.06 -3.05 9.36
CA ALA A 214 22.20 -4.11 8.36
C ALA A 214 20.92 -4.93 8.22
N GLY A 215 20.22 -5.22 9.32
CA GLY A 215 18.93 -5.89 9.31
C GLY A 215 17.85 -5.10 8.57
N VAL A 216 17.75 -3.78 8.81
CA VAL A 216 16.82 -2.92 8.05
C VAL A 216 17.19 -2.87 6.57
N ALA A 217 18.48 -2.74 6.24
CA ALA A 217 18.95 -2.77 4.86
C ALA A 217 18.64 -4.12 4.17
N ALA A 218 18.91 -5.24 4.83
CA ALA A 218 18.61 -6.58 4.33
C ALA A 218 17.11 -6.79 4.11
N LEU A 219 16.26 -6.34 5.06
CA LEU A 219 14.80 -6.37 4.91
C LEU A 219 14.36 -5.55 3.69
N THR A 220 14.93 -4.35 3.51
CA THR A 220 14.58 -3.45 2.41
C THR A 220 14.97 -4.04 1.06
N VAL A 221 16.19 -4.60 0.95
CA VAL A 221 16.66 -5.29 -0.25
C VAL A 221 15.83 -6.53 -0.54
N GLY A 222 15.54 -7.34 0.49
CA GLY A 222 14.68 -8.52 0.36
C GLY A 222 13.26 -8.18 -0.10
N ALA A 223 12.64 -7.16 0.49
CA ALA A 223 11.33 -6.67 0.10
C ALA A 223 11.33 -6.05 -1.31
N THR A 224 12.44 -5.42 -1.72
CA THR A 224 12.62 -4.93 -3.10
C THR A 224 12.66 -6.10 -4.09
N GLY A 225 13.45 -7.14 -3.80
CA GLY A 225 13.49 -8.37 -4.60
C GLY A 225 12.13 -9.07 -4.66
N GLY A 226 11.43 -9.18 -3.53
CA GLY A 226 10.08 -9.74 -3.46
C GLY A 226 9.07 -8.93 -4.28
N THR A 227 9.11 -7.59 -4.17
CA THR A 227 8.27 -6.69 -4.98
C THR A 227 8.51 -6.89 -6.47
N LEU A 228 9.77 -6.88 -6.91
CA LEU A 228 10.11 -7.09 -8.32
C LEU A 228 9.71 -8.49 -8.81
N GLY A 229 9.88 -9.52 -7.98
CA GLY A 229 9.47 -10.88 -8.27
C GLY A 229 7.95 -11.03 -8.42
N LEU A 230 7.18 -10.41 -7.52
CA LEU A 230 5.72 -10.39 -7.58
C LEU A 230 5.20 -9.61 -8.79
N ILE A 231 5.81 -8.45 -9.11
CA ILE A 231 5.46 -7.68 -10.30
C ILE A 231 5.73 -8.52 -11.56
N ARG A 232 6.90 -9.15 -11.67
CA ARG A 232 7.20 -10.04 -12.81
C ARG A 232 6.19 -11.19 -12.89
N GLY A 233 5.95 -11.89 -11.78
CA GLY A 233 4.98 -12.99 -11.74
C GLY A 233 3.55 -12.54 -12.08
N TYR A 234 3.17 -11.32 -11.73
CA TYR A 234 1.89 -10.73 -12.13
C TYR A 234 1.86 -10.44 -13.63
N LEU A 235 2.89 -9.77 -14.17
CA LEU A 235 2.96 -9.43 -15.59
C LEU A 235 2.95 -10.69 -16.47
N ASP A 236 3.74 -11.69 -16.11
CA ASP A 236 3.84 -12.96 -16.82
C ASP A 236 2.50 -13.71 -16.87
N ARG A 237 1.71 -13.66 -15.77
CA ARG A 237 0.43 -14.40 -15.66
C ARG A 237 -0.80 -13.65 -16.17
N PHE A 238 -0.82 -12.32 -16.07
CA PHE A 238 -2.06 -11.55 -16.23
C PHE A 238 -2.00 -10.44 -17.28
N THR A 239 -0.82 -10.07 -17.77
CA THR A 239 -0.70 -9.03 -18.81
C THR A 239 -0.38 -9.56 -20.20
N THR A 240 0.07 -10.81 -20.30
CA THR A 240 0.23 -11.52 -21.57
C THR A 240 -1.08 -12.24 -21.89
N TYR A 241 -1.93 -11.67 -22.74
CA TYR A 241 -3.06 -12.40 -23.31
C TYR A 241 -2.54 -13.27 -24.46
N ASP A 242 -2.23 -14.52 -24.18
CA ASP A 242 -1.83 -15.51 -25.20
C ASP A 242 -3.01 -16.41 -25.63
N GLY A 243 -4.19 -16.23 -25.01
CA GLY A 243 -5.37 -17.05 -25.25
C GLY A 243 -5.28 -18.49 -24.73
N SER A 244 -4.21 -18.85 -24.00
CA SER A 244 -3.95 -20.23 -23.56
C SER A 244 -4.49 -20.54 -22.16
N VAL A 245 -4.79 -19.51 -21.38
CA VAL A 245 -5.25 -19.66 -19.98
C VAL A 245 -6.72 -19.30 -19.87
N THR A 246 -7.53 -20.27 -19.49
CA THR A 246 -8.91 -20.07 -19.03
C THR A 246 -9.00 -20.57 -17.58
N ASN A 247 -9.60 -19.76 -16.70
CA ASN A 247 -9.94 -20.24 -15.36
C ASN A 247 -11.10 -21.23 -15.50
N ALA A 248 -10.77 -22.51 -15.39
CA ALA A 248 -11.71 -23.60 -15.52
C ALA A 248 -12.78 -23.52 -14.43
N HIS A 249 -14.06 -23.42 -14.82
CA HIS A 249 -15.16 -23.58 -13.88
C HIS A 249 -15.12 -25.03 -13.33
N ASN A 250 -15.10 -25.18 -12.00
CA ASN A 250 -14.95 -26.49 -11.33
C ASN A 250 -13.70 -27.29 -11.73
N GLY A 251 -12.63 -26.63 -12.19
CA GLY A 251 -11.37 -27.31 -12.55
C GLY A 251 -11.42 -28.08 -13.88
N PHE A 252 -12.50 -27.93 -14.66
CA PHE A 252 -12.61 -28.50 -16.00
C PHE A 252 -12.86 -27.41 -17.04
N THR A 253 -12.04 -27.38 -18.09
CA THR A 253 -12.27 -26.53 -19.27
C THR A 253 -12.87 -27.41 -20.35
N ALA A 254 -14.18 -27.27 -20.56
CA ALA A 254 -14.85 -28.00 -21.62
C ALA A 254 -14.31 -27.57 -23.01
N PRO A 255 -14.11 -28.50 -23.96
CA PRO A 255 -13.74 -28.15 -25.34
C PRO A 255 -14.77 -27.23 -26.03
N ILE A 256 -16.02 -27.30 -25.58
CA ILE A 256 -17.13 -26.42 -25.98
C ILE A 256 -17.72 -25.88 -24.69
N THR A 257 -17.76 -24.56 -24.54
CA THR A 257 -18.36 -23.90 -23.37
C THR A 257 -19.80 -24.35 -23.20
N PRO A 258 -20.20 -24.93 -22.04
CA PRO A 258 -21.58 -25.29 -21.78
C PRO A 258 -22.50 -24.08 -21.92
N ASN A 259 -23.73 -24.27 -22.39
CA ASN A 259 -24.70 -23.17 -22.56
C ASN A 259 -24.92 -22.37 -21.26
N SER A 260 -24.84 -23.03 -20.10
CA SER A 260 -24.95 -22.40 -18.77
C SER A 260 -23.75 -21.53 -18.39
N GLU A 261 -22.63 -21.68 -19.08
CA GLU A 261 -21.37 -20.96 -18.84
C GLU A 261 -21.01 -20.03 -20.00
N HIS A 262 -21.84 -20.00 -21.06
CA HIS A 262 -21.64 -19.11 -22.19
C HIS A 262 -21.88 -17.68 -21.71
N TYR A 263 -20.90 -16.79 -21.95
CA TYR A 263 -20.99 -15.44 -21.46
C TYR A 263 -22.20 -14.73 -22.07
N VAL A 264 -23.00 -14.07 -21.22
CA VAL A 264 -24.13 -13.24 -21.64
C VAL A 264 -23.71 -11.79 -21.41
N VAL A 265 -23.64 -11.01 -22.49
CA VAL A 265 -23.43 -9.56 -22.40
C VAL A 265 -24.80 -8.90 -22.48
N THR A 266 -25.27 -8.39 -21.35
CA THR A 266 -26.47 -7.56 -21.30
C THR A 266 -26.11 -6.16 -20.83
N GLN A 267 -26.63 -5.16 -21.54
CA GLN A 267 -26.62 -3.76 -21.08
C GLN A 267 -27.99 -3.37 -20.51
N ASN A 268 -28.94 -4.31 -20.47
CA ASN A 268 -30.25 -4.06 -19.91
C ASN A 268 -30.17 -4.13 -18.39
N PRO A 269 -30.81 -3.20 -17.65
CA PRO A 269 -30.95 -3.32 -16.20
C PRO A 269 -31.69 -4.59 -15.75
N VAL A 270 -32.56 -5.10 -16.62
CA VAL A 270 -33.31 -6.36 -16.47
C VAL A 270 -33.36 -7.02 -17.83
N ASP A 271 -32.97 -8.29 -17.91
CA ASP A 271 -33.03 -9.03 -19.17
C ASP A 271 -34.47 -9.24 -19.63
N PRO A 272 -34.79 -8.93 -20.89
CA PRO A 272 -36.13 -9.15 -21.41
C PRO A 272 -36.41 -10.64 -21.53
N ASN A 273 -37.60 -11.07 -21.12
CA ASN A 273 -38.10 -12.40 -21.43
C ASN A 273 -38.54 -12.42 -22.91
N VAL A 274 -37.66 -12.88 -23.79
CA VAL A 274 -37.91 -12.90 -25.23
C VAL A 274 -39.00 -13.93 -25.55
N ILE A 275 -40.14 -13.45 -26.02
CA ILE A 275 -41.22 -14.32 -26.50
C ILE A 275 -40.94 -14.66 -27.97
N ALA A 276 -40.50 -15.88 -28.24
CA ALA A 276 -39.97 -16.29 -29.55
C ALA A 276 -40.94 -16.10 -30.73
N ASN A 277 -42.26 -16.21 -30.51
CA ASN A 277 -43.26 -16.09 -31.58
C ASN A 277 -43.50 -14.65 -32.07
N VAL A 278 -43.16 -13.65 -31.25
CA VAL A 278 -43.28 -12.21 -31.57
C VAL A 278 -41.93 -11.56 -31.78
N TRP A 279 -40.83 -12.25 -31.49
CA TRP A 279 -39.50 -11.77 -31.85
C TRP A 279 -39.39 -11.63 -33.36
N ARG A 280 -38.82 -10.51 -33.80
CA ARG A 280 -38.59 -10.20 -35.21
C ARG A 280 -37.18 -9.66 -35.41
N LEU A 281 -36.52 -10.10 -36.46
CA LEU A 281 -35.31 -9.51 -37.00
C LEU A 281 -35.68 -8.56 -38.13
N GLU A 282 -35.36 -7.28 -37.97
CA GLU A 282 -35.56 -6.29 -39.03
C GLU A 282 -34.27 -6.08 -39.83
N VAL A 283 -34.34 -6.29 -41.14
CA VAL A 283 -33.25 -6.02 -42.08
C VAL A 283 -33.56 -4.70 -42.79
N THR A 284 -32.85 -3.64 -42.40
CA THR A 284 -33.04 -2.27 -42.91
C THR A 284 -31.73 -1.70 -43.47
N GLY A 285 -31.72 -0.43 -43.90
CA GLY A 285 -30.54 0.24 -44.45
C GLY A 285 -30.40 0.08 -45.96
N MET A 286 -29.16 0.08 -46.47
CA MET A 286 -28.87 0.02 -47.90
C MET A 286 -28.88 -1.43 -48.43
N VAL A 287 -30.07 -2.01 -48.48
CA VAL A 287 -30.33 -3.34 -49.05
C VAL A 287 -31.29 -3.23 -50.23
N GLY A 288 -31.21 -4.15 -51.19
CA GLY A 288 -32.09 -4.14 -52.38
C GLY A 288 -33.57 -4.30 -52.04
N SER A 289 -33.89 -4.93 -50.91
CA SER A 289 -35.24 -5.05 -50.37
C SER A 289 -35.18 -5.27 -48.87
N ALA A 290 -35.71 -4.32 -48.11
CA ALA A 290 -35.85 -4.41 -46.65
C ALA A 290 -36.95 -5.41 -46.27
N GLY A 291 -36.89 -5.96 -45.05
CA GLY A 291 -37.87 -6.94 -44.58
C GLY A 291 -37.77 -7.23 -43.08
N SER A 292 -38.78 -7.91 -42.55
CA SER A 292 -38.85 -8.36 -41.16
C SER A 292 -39.10 -9.87 -41.14
N TYR A 293 -38.35 -10.59 -40.29
CA TYR A 293 -38.33 -12.05 -40.20
C TYR A 293 -38.62 -12.52 -38.78
#